data_AF-A0A936Q9Y1-F1
#
_entry.id   AF-A0A936Q9Y1-F1
#
_cell.length_a   1.000
_cell.length_b   1.000
_cell.length_c   1.000
_cell.angle_alpha   90.00
_cell.angle_beta   90.00
_cell.angle_gamma   90.00
#
_symmetry.space_group_name_H-M   'P 1'
#
loop_
_entity.id
_entity.type
_entity.pdbx_description
1 polymer ?
#
loop_
_entity_poly.entity_id
_entity_poly.type
_entity_poly.pdbx_seq_one_letter_code
_entity_poly.pdbx_strand_id
1 'polypeptide(L)'
;MARFAMTSKAFGFGIAAALLVSAAAVVGQQPGAGQEKKMVFEEQDTMANVLKRLEGKGVRLRLAGSGEEVIGRLQKVGKELAHLSDLSGREFFDAVVRIDQVSSVSVQVRGR
;
A
#
# COMPACT_ATOMS: atom_id res chain seq x y z
N MET A 1 23.66 37.02 -28.41
CA MET A 1 23.80 37.52 -27.03
C MET A 1 23.72 36.33 -26.07
N ALA A 2 24.86 35.85 -25.57
CA ALA A 2 24.90 34.71 -24.67
C ALA A 2 26.00 34.90 -23.60
N ARG A 3 25.49 35.21 -22.41
CA ARG A 3 25.84 34.71 -21.07
C ARG A 3 27.27 34.92 -20.55
N PHE A 4 27.29 35.83 -19.59
CA PHE A 4 28.35 36.21 -18.65
C PHE A 4 28.40 35.27 -17.43
N ALA A 5 29.45 35.43 -16.63
CA ALA A 5 29.75 34.87 -15.29
C ALA A 5 30.42 33.48 -15.31
N MET A 6 31.74 33.32 -15.20
CA MET A 6 32.75 33.85 -14.26
C MET A 6 32.61 33.30 -12.84
N THR A 7 33.47 32.34 -12.47
CA THR A 7 34.11 32.29 -11.15
C THR A 7 35.36 31.40 -11.19
N SER A 8 36.29 31.69 -10.30
CA SER A 8 37.75 31.72 -10.47
C SER A 8 38.54 30.43 -10.18
N LYS A 9 39.75 30.38 -10.75
CA LYS A 9 40.84 29.38 -10.69
C LYS A 9 41.51 29.22 -9.31
N ALA A 10 42.08 28.03 -9.06
CA ALA A 10 43.53 27.73 -8.81
C ALA A 10 43.67 26.32 -8.16
N PHE A 11 44.16 25.28 -8.84
CA PHE A 11 45.57 24.78 -8.98
C PHE A 11 46.37 24.55 -7.68
N GLY A 12 46.73 23.28 -7.44
CA GLY A 12 47.75 22.85 -6.46
C GLY A 12 47.95 21.32 -6.46
N PHE A 13 49.15 20.87 -6.85
CA PHE A 13 49.63 19.48 -6.94
C PHE A 13 50.09 18.93 -5.56
N GLY A 14 50.07 17.59 -5.35
CA GLY A 14 50.89 16.98 -4.28
C GLY A 14 50.55 15.56 -3.79
N ILE A 15 50.96 14.54 -4.56
CA ILE A 15 51.72 13.33 -4.16
C ILE A 15 51.29 12.49 -2.92
N ALA A 16 50.93 11.23 -3.22
CA ALA A 16 51.16 9.93 -2.53
C ALA A 16 50.76 9.69 -1.06
N ALA A 17 49.95 8.65 -0.83
CA ALA A 17 50.31 7.46 -0.04
C ALA A 17 49.12 6.47 -0.01
N ALA A 18 49.46 5.18 -0.05
CA ALA A 18 48.56 4.04 -0.11
C ALA A 18 47.66 3.88 1.12
N LEU A 19 46.45 3.32 0.93
CA LEU A 19 45.78 2.43 1.88
C LEU A 19 44.71 1.60 1.15
N LEU A 20 44.92 0.28 1.10
CA LEU A 20 43.91 -0.72 0.77
C LEU A 20 42.95 -0.84 1.95
N VAL A 21 41.66 -0.53 1.75
CA VAL A 21 40.56 -1.12 2.52
C VAL A 21 39.46 -1.53 1.55
N SER A 22 39.18 -2.83 1.54
CA SER A 22 38.11 -3.51 0.85
C SER A 22 36.76 -2.84 1.10
N ALA A 23 36.08 -2.40 0.04
CA ALA A 23 34.69 -1.98 0.11
C ALA A 23 33.79 -3.22 0.27
N ALA A 24 33.42 -3.51 1.51
CA ALA A 24 32.31 -4.38 1.84
C ALA A 24 31.01 -3.75 1.29
N ALA A 25 30.51 -4.23 0.15
CA ALA A 25 29.14 -3.97 -0.27
C ALA A 25 28.22 -4.91 0.53
N VAL A 26 27.88 -4.45 1.74
CA VAL A 26 26.78 -4.99 2.53
C VAL A 26 25.46 -4.41 1.98
N VAL A 27 24.40 -5.20 2.11
CA VAL A 27 22.98 -4.89 1.84
C VAL A 27 22.50 -5.07 0.39
N GLY A 28 22.24 -6.33 0.07
CA GLY A 28 21.17 -6.74 -0.82
C GLY A 28 20.26 -7.78 -0.16
N GLN A 29 20.05 -7.69 1.16
CA GLN A 29 18.95 -8.42 1.79
C GLN A 29 17.66 -7.81 1.24
N GLN A 30 16.93 -8.62 0.49
CA GLN A 30 15.61 -8.29 -0.01
C GLN A 30 14.60 -9.02 0.88
N PRO A 31 14.21 -8.49 2.07
CA PRO A 31 13.14 -9.06 2.84
C PRO A 31 11.83 -8.51 2.27
N GLY A 32 11.25 -9.27 1.37
CA GLY A 32 9.97 -8.92 0.77
C GLY A 32 9.21 -10.13 0.26
N ALA A 33 9.37 -11.30 0.90
CA ALA A 33 8.35 -12.32 0.82
C ALA A 33 7.09 -11.69 1.40
N GLY A 34 6.24 -11.14 0.52
CA GLY A 34 4.92 -10.67 0.86
C GLY A 34 4.24 -11.84 1.54
N GLN A 35 4.16 -11.78 2.87
CA GLN A 35 3.33 -12.66 3.64
C GLN A 35 1.94 -12.45 3.06
N GLU A 36 1.48 -13.40 2.24
CA GLU A 36 0.07 -13.57 1.93
C GLU A 36 -0.60 -13.59 3.30
N LYS A 37 -1.09 -12.42 3.75
CA LYS A 37 -1.74 -12.24 5.03
C LYS A 37 -3.03 -13.04 4.89
N LYS A 38 -2.90 -14.35 5.15
CA LYS A 38 -3.97 -15.32 5.23
C LYS A 38 -5.07 -14.64 6.02
N MET A 39 -6.26 -14.55 5.44
CA MET A 39 -7.39 -13.92 6.09
C MET A 39 -7.55 -14.60 7.46
N VAL A 40 -7.23 -13.85 8.52
CA VAL A 40 -7.32 -14.35 9.90
C VAL A 40 -8.77 -14.20 10.29
N PHE A 41 -9.47 -15.33 10.34
CA PHE A 41 -10.84 -15.43 10.80
C PHE A 41 -10.85 -16.22 12.11
N GLU A 42 -11.37 -15.59 13.15
CA GLU A 42 -11.62 -16.19 14.46
C GLU A 42 -13.13 -16.36 14.64
N GLU A 43 -13.57 -17.40 15.35
CA GLU A 43 -15.00 -17.69 15.54
C GLU A 43 -15.79 -16.54 16.20
N GLN A 44 -15.13 -15.71 17.00
CA GLN A 44 -15.73 -14.56 17.69
C GLN A 44 -15.58 -13.24 16.93
N ASP A 45 -15.11 -13.29 15.68
CA ASP A 45 -14.94 -12.08 14.89
C ASP A 45 -16.27 -11.44 14.50
N THR A 46 -16.30 -10.12 14.62
CA THR A 46 -17.35 -9.31 14.02
C THR A 46 -16.93 -8.87 12.62
N MET A 47 -17.90 -8.55 11.76
CA MET A 47 -17.62 -7.99 10.43
C MET A 47 -16.74 -6.73 10.52
N ALA A 48 -16.94 -5.89 11.53
CA ALA A 48 -16.11 -4.71 11.77
C ALA A 48 -14.63 -5.07 12.02
N ASN A 49 -14.36 -6.08 12.84
CA ASN A 49 -12.99 -6.55 13.13
C ASN A 49 -12.32 -7.14 11.88
N VAL A 50 -13.08 -7.91 11.09
CA VAL A 50 -12.61 -8.47 9.82
C VAL A 50 -12.24 -7.35 8.86
N LEU A 51 -13.15 -6.41 8.60
CA LEU A 51 -12.90 -5.28 7.72
C LEU A 51 -11.72 -4.44 8.20
N LYS A 52 -11.60 -4.19 9.50
CA LYS A 52 -10.49 -3.42 10.07
C LYS A 52 -9.12 -4.06 9.80
N ARG A 53 -9.02 -5.39 9.82
CA ARG A 53 -7.79 -6.10 9.42
C ARG A 53 -7.50 -6.05 7.92
N LEU A 54 -8.49 -5.69 7.12
CA LEU A 54 -8.40 -5.56 5.66
C LEU A 54 -8.19 -4.13 5.18
N GLU A 55 -8.02 -3.15 6.08
CA GLU A 55 -7.66 -1.77 5.71
C GLU A 55 -6.40 -1.75 4.82
N GLY A 56 -6.44 -0.92 3.79
CA GLY A 56 -5.43 -0.82 2.74
C GLY A 56 -5.48 -1.92 1.68
N LYS A 57 -6.35 -2.92 1.80
CA LYS A 57 -6.47 -4.02 0.82
C LYS A 57 -7.61 -3.79 -0.18
N GLY A 58 -7.46 -4.38 -1.37
CA GLY A 58 -8.55 -4.52 -2.34
C GLY A 58 -9.55 -5.55 -1.85
N VAL A 59 -10.80 -5.13 -1.67
CA VAL A 59 -11.90 -5.94 -1.17
C VAL A 59 -13.05 -5.93 -2.18
N ARG A 60 -13.80 -7.02 -2.19
CA ARG A 60 -15.12 -7.11 -2.82
C ARG A 60 -16.14 -7.27 -1.71
N LEU A 61 -17.01 -6.28 -1.56
CA LEU A 61 -18.10 -6.28 -0.59
C LEU A 61 -19.40 -6.59 -1.30
N ARG A 62 -20.22 -7.46 -0.70
CA ARG A 62 -21.57 -7.71 -1.18
C ARG A 62 -22.58 -7.13 -0.21
N LEU A 63 -23.46 -6.26 -0.71
CA LEU A 63 -24.48 -5.61 0.09
C LEU A 63 -25.70 -6.51 0.29
N ALA A 64 -26.23 -6.50 1.50
CA ALA A 64 -27.49 -7.13 1.87
C ALA A 64 -28.66 -6.42 1.16
N GLY A 65 -29.72 -7.18 0.85
CA GLY A 65 -30.91 -6.64 0.18
C GLY A 65 -30.80 -6.64 -1.35
N SER A 66 -29.89 -5.85 -1.93
CA SER A 66 -29.75 -5.77 -3.39
C SER A 66 -28.82 -6.84 -3.99
N GLY A 67 -27.91 -7.39 -3.16
CA GLY A 67 -26.86 -8.29 -3.64
C GLY A 67 -25.80 -7.59 -4.49
N GLU A 68 -25.81 -6.25 -4.56
CA GLU A 68 -24.83 -5.44 -5.30
C GLU A 68 -23.43 -5.70 -4.75
N GLU A 69 -22.47 -5.84 -5.67
CA GLU A 69 -21.06 -5.98 -5.32
C GLU A 69 -20.33 -4.66 -5.53
N VAL A 70 -19.72 -4.16 -4.46
CA VAL A 70 -18.84 -3.00 -4.48
C VAL A 70 -17.40 -3.51 -4.41
N ILE A 71 -16.65 -3.27 -5.48
CA ILE A 71 -15.24 -3.65 -5.58
C ILE A 71 -14.41 -2.37 -5.44
N GLY A 72 -13.48 -2.36 -4.51
CA GLY A 72 -12.60 -1.20 -4.28
C GLY A 72 -11.53 -1.47 -3.24
N ARG A 73 -10.77 -0.44 -2.89
CA ARG A 73 -9.79 -0.48 -1.81
C ARG A 73 -10.42 0.01 -0.52
N LEU A 74 -10.27 -0.75 0.57
CA LEU A 74 -10.76 -0.34 1.88
C LEU A 74 -9.81 0.69 2.49
N GLN A 75 -10.20 1.96 2.56
CA GLN A 75 -9.36 3.04 3.09
C GLN A 75 -9.41 3.10 4.61
N LYS A 76 -10.61 3.01 5.17
CA LYS A 76 -10.82 3.18 6.61
C LYS A 76 -12.09 2.49 7.10
N VAL A 77 -12.03 1.92 8.30
CA VAL A 77 -13.16 1.26 8.96
C VAL A 77 -13.42 1.94 10.30
N GLY A 78 -14.60 2.56 10.39
CA GLY A 78 -15.14 3.11 11.63
C GLY A 78 -15.90 2.07 12.44
N LYS A 79 -16.71 2.55 13.39
CA LYS A 79 -17.55 1.68 14.22
C LYS A 79 -18.66 0.98 13.42
N GLU A 80 -19.30 1.72 12.51
CA GLU A 80 -20.49 1.27 11.77
C GLU A 80 -20.36 1.50 10.27
N LEU A 81 -19.34 2.22 9.83
CA LEU A 81 -19.14 2.65 8.45
C LEU A 81 -17.77 2.19 7.95
N ALA A 82 -17.71 1.80 6.69
CA ALA A 82 -16.49 1.50 5.95
C ALA A 82 -16.37 2.44 4.75
N HIS A 83 -15.20 3.05 4.58
CA HIS A 83 -14.87 3.92 3.47
C HIS A 83 -14.01 3.16 2.46
N LEU A 84 -14.48 3.12 1.22
CA LEU A 84 -13.81 2.52 0.08
C LEU A 84 -13.44 3.60 -0.94
N SER A 85 -12.26 3.46 -1.52
CA SER A 85 -11.77 4.24 -2.67
C SER A 85 -11.44 3.33 -3.85
N ASP A 86 -10.95 3.91 -4.95
CA ASP A 86 -10.51 3.17 -6.13
C ASP A 86 -11.58 2.18 -6.60
N LEU A 87 -12.84 2.63 -6.65
CA LEU A 87 -13.97 1.77 -6.96
C LEU A 87 -13.91 1.31 -8.42
N SER A 88 -14.06 0.01 -8.64
CA SER A 88 -14.10 -0.54 -9.99
C SER A 88 -15.35 -0.05 -10.73
N GLY A 89 -15.15 0.50 -11.94
CA GLY A 89 -16.21 1.09 -12.75
C GLY A 89 -16.67 2.48 -12.30
N ARG A 90 -16.11 3.01 -11.20
CA ARG A 90 -16.43 4.32 -10.61
C ARG A 90 -15.17 4.98 -10.02
N GLU A 91 -14.11 5.07 -10.83
CA GLU A 91 -12.74 5.38 -10.37
C GLU A 91 -12.56 6.79 -9.76
N PHE A 92 -13.51 7.70 -9.99
CA PHE A 92 -13.52 9.05 -9.43
C PHE A 92 -14.43 9.20 -8.21
N PHE A 93 -14.94 8.09 -7.68
CA PHE A 93 -15.88 8.08 -6.57
C PHE A 93 -15.33 7.27 -5.40
N ASP A 94 -15.58 7.79 -4.22
CA ASP A 94 -15.47 7.04 -2.98
C ASP A 94 -16.85 6.54 -2.55
N ALA A 95 -16.88 5.40 -1.87
CA ALA A 95 -18.09 4.84 -1.29
C ALA A 95 -17.97 4.77 0.23
N VAL A 96 -19.06 5.10 0.91
CA VAL A 96 -19.24 4.81 2.33
C VAL A 96 -20.36 3.80 2.44
N VAL A 97 -20.05 2.65 3.01
CA VAL A 97 -21.02 1.56 3.21
C VAL A 97 -21.21 1.30 4.70
N ARG A 98 -22.43 0.98 5.10
CA ARG A 98 -22.68 0.56 6.47
C ARG A 98 -22.28 -0.89 6.65
N ILE A 99 -21.59 -1.18 7.74
CA ILE A 99 -21.05 -2.51 8.05
C ILE A 99 -22.20 -3.52 8.30
N ASP A 100 -23.32 -3.06 8.87
CA ASP A 100 -24.53 -3.89 9.12
C ASP A 100 -25.19 -4.39 7.82
N GLN A 101 -24.96 -3.70 6.70
CA GLN A 101 -25.48 -4.07 5.39
C GLN A 101 -24.48 -4.91 4.58
N VAL A 102 -23.31 -5.24 5.11
CA VAL A 102 -22.35 -6.09 4.41
C VAL A 102 -22.71 -7.55 4.65
N SER A 103 -23.19 -8.22 3.61
CA SER A 103 -23.53 -9.64 3.65
C SER A 103 -22.31 -10.54 3.54
N SER A 104 -21.31 -10.15 2.76
CA SER A 104 -20.04 -10.86 2.65
C SER A 104 -18.90 -9.93 2.23
N VAL A 105 -17.67 -10.31 2.63
CA VAL A 105 -16.42 -9.69 2.18
C VAL A 105 -15.53 -10.77 1.56
N SER A 106 -14.91 -10.45 0.44
CA SER A 106 -13.95 -11.31 -0.24
C SER A 106 -12.69 -10.53 -0.58
N VAL A 107 -11.54 -11.17 -0.45
CA VAL A 107 -10.23 -10.60 -0.79
C VAL A 107 -9.55 -11.48 -1.82
N GLN A 108 -8.89 -10.84 -2.78
CA GLN A 108 -8.08 -11.56 -3.74
C GLN A 108 -6.77 -11.99 -3.05
N VAL A 109 -6.64 -13.29 -2.78
CA VAL A 109 -5.44 -13.84 -2.15
C VAL A 109 -4.34 -14.14 -3.17
N ARG A 110 -4.69 -14.30 -4.46
CA ARG A 110 -3.75 -14.59 -5.55
C ARG A 110 -4.19 -13.90 -6.84
N GLY A 111 -3.24 -13.24 -7.52
CA GLY A 111 -3.39 -12.85 -8.92
C GLY A 111 -3.34 -14.10 -9.79
N ARG A 112 -4.18 -14.17 -10.83
CA ARG A 112 -3.98 -15.15 -11.90
C ARG A 112 -2.81 -14.72 -12.77
#